data_AF-A0A8G2HWE0-F1
#
_entry.id   AF-A0A8G2HWE0-F1
#
_cell.length_a   1.000
_cell.length_b   1.000
_cell.length_c   1.000
_cell.angle_alpha   90.00
_cell.angle_beta   90.00
_cell.angle_gamma   90.00
#
_symmetry.space_group_name_H-M   'P 1'
#
loop_
_entity.id
_entity.type
_entity.pdbx_description
1 polymer ?
#
loop_
_entity_poly.entity_id
_entity_poly.type
_entity_poly.pdbx_seq_one_letter_code
_entity_poly.pdbx_strand_id
1 'polypeptide(L)'
;MKQKSNVVFALALAFSLAALLGSCANEAGTGEPEQNETNESSQPSQPVETPSIEPAPHETPSDPGETPPAEEAPHETETPAPPAPTGDAPSATVQEAMNQLETLPVKGRAPKTGYARSQFGKRWKDIDHNGCDTRNDILNRDLSAKTYRPGTHDCVVLTGTLQEPYTGTQVSFDKKKAASAVQIDHVVALSDAWQKGAQQLTAEQREQLANDPLNLLAVDGRENQRKSDGDAATWLPPNKAFRCRYVSLQVNVKTKYHLWVTSAEKDAITRVLSKCSGAVGWQNSTPATQVGADNRLTRNFSG
;
A
#
# COMPACT_ATOMS: atom_id res chain seq x y z
N MET A 1 13.20 71.80 1.02
CA MET A 1 14.63 72.08 0.73
C MET A 1 15.43 70.78 0.84
N LYS A 2 16.58 70.68 0.14
CA LYS A 2 17.63 69.65 0.32
C LYS A 2 17.21 68.17 0.23
N GLN A 3 16.89 67.78 -1.01
CA GLN A 3 17.26 66.48 -1.58
C GLN A 3 18.73 66.12 -1.30
N LYS A 4 19.03 64.83 -1.07
CA LYS A 4 20.33 64.22 -1.37
C LYS A 4 20.14 62.80 -1.88
N SER A 5 20.52 62.57 -3.14
CA SER A 5 20.64 61.24 -3.74
C SER A 5 21.94 60.56 -3.30
N ASN A 6 21.98 59.24 -3.31
CA ASN A 6 23.22 58.47 -3.47
C ASN A 6 23.00 57.42 -4.57
N VAL A 7 23.58 57.68 -5.74
CA VAL A 7 23.69 56.72 -6.84
C VAL A 7 25.15 56.29 -6.90
N VAL A 8 25.41 54.99 -6.98
CA VAL A 8 26.75 54.43 -7.24
C VAL A 8 26.66 53.66 -8.56
N PHE A 9 27.68 53.82 -9.40
CA PHE A 9 27.66 53.45 -10.82
C PHE A 9 28.98 52.75 -11.20
N ALA A 10 28.92 51.81 -12.15
CA ALA A 10 30.08 51.07 -12.70
C ALA A 10 30.81 50.15 -11.67
N LEU A 11 31.55 49.10 -12.07
CA LEU A 11 32.07 48.75 -13.40
C LEU A 11 31.49 47.45 -13.98
N ALA A 12 31.50 47.38 -15.32
CA ALA A 12 31.44 46.13 -16.06
C ALA A 12 32.87 45.71 -16.46
N LEU A 13 33.12 44.40 -16.51
CA LEU A 13 34.36 43.81 -17.05
C LEU A 13 34.00 42.63 -17.95
N ALA A 14 33.99 42.88 -19.25
CA ALA A 14 33.88 41.83 -20.26
C ALA A 14 35.29 41.46 -20.75
N PHE A 15 35.58 40.15 -20.79
CA PHE A 15 36.75 39.61 -21.49
C PHE A 15 36.26 38.57 -22.50
N SER A 16 36.70 38.72 -23.75
CA SER A 16 36.33 37.83 -24.86
C SER A 16 37.37 37.96 -25.97
N LEU A 17 38.33 37.04 -26.01
CA LEU A 17 39.24 36.66 -27.11
C LEU A 17 40.13 35.51 -26.56
N ALA A 18 40.63 34.55 -27.32
CA ALA A 18 40.44 34.23 -28.73
C ALA A 18 40.47 32.70 -28.92
N ALA A 19 39.90 32.18 -30.01
CA ALA A 19 40.16 30.81 -30.43
C ALA A 19 41.44 30.75 -31.28
N LEU A 20 42.22 29.68 -31.15
CA LEU A 20 43.28 29.32 -32.10
C LEU A 20 43.13 27.86 -32.52
N LEU A 21 43.32 27.63 -33.83
CA LEU A 21 43.24 26.33 -34.47
C LEU A 21 44.60 25.63 -34.40
N GLY A 22 44.60 24.31 -34.19
CA GLY A 22 45.80 23.48 -34.25
C GLY A 22 45.40 22.04 -34.53
N SER A 23 45.54 21.61 -35.79
CA SER A 23 45.18 20.27 -36.25
C SER A 23 46.43 19.57 -36.79
N CYS A 24 46.70 18.38 -36.28
CA CYS A 24 47.64 17.41 -36.85
C CYS A 24 46.94 16.06 -36.93
N ALA A 25 47.20 15.32 -38.01
CA ALA A 25 46.70 13.97 -38.26
C ALA A 25 47.87 13.06 -38.70
N ASN A 26 47.56 11.80 -39.02
CA ASN A 26 48.46 10.74 -39.49
C ASN A 26 49.42 10.18 -38.40
N GLU A 27 49.77 8.89 -38.38
CA GLU A 27 49.22 7.74 -39.12
C GLU A 27 49.40 6.41 -38.34
N ALA A 28 48.96 5.29 -38.92
CA ALA A 28 49.06 3.96 -38.32
C ALA A 28 50.43 3.28 -38.56
N GLY A 29 50.84 2.36 -37.66
CA GLY A 29 52.08 1.59 -37.82
C GLY A 29 52.33 0.54 -36.73
N THR A 30 51.92 -0.70 -37.01
CA THR A 30 52.42 -2.01 -36.52
C THR A 30 53.62 -2.06 -35.55
N GLY A 31 53.52 -2.83 -34.46
CA GLY A 31 54.72 -3.31 -33.72
C GLY A 31 54.48 -3.89 -32.31
N GLU A 32 54.33 -5.21 -32.21
CA GLU A 32 54.68 -6.04 -31.03
C GLU A 32 56.17 -6.48 -31.22
N PRO A 33 56.93 -7.09 -30.26
CA PRO A 33 56.43 -7.80 -29.08
C PRO A 33 57.36 -7.86 -27.82
N GLU A 34 57.04 -8.78 -26.88
CA GLU A 34 57.96 -9.54 -25.99
C GLU A 34 58.74 -8.82 -24.87
N GLN A 35 59.05 -9.38 -23.68
CA GLN A 35 58.52 -10.52 -22.88
C GLN A 35 58.75 -10.19 -21.37
N ASN A 36 58.05 -10.85 -20.44
CA ASN A 36 58.75 -11.74 -19.49
C ASN A 36 57.77 -12.77 -18.87
N GLU A 37 58.25 -14.01 -18.68
CA GLU A 37 57.55 -15.15 -18.08
C GLU A 37 57.72 -15.12 -16.52
N THR A 38 57.10 -15.94 -15.66
CA THR A 38 56.73 -17.38 -15.69
C THR A 38 55.33 -17.61 -15.05
N ASN A 39 54.43 -18.48 -15.51
CA ASN A 39 54.51 -19.95 -15.77
C ASN A 39 54.75 -20.75 -14.45
N GLU A 40 54.00 -21.78 -14.03
CA GLU A 40 52.89 -22.62 -14.56
C GLU A 40 52.08 -23.20 -13.32
N SER A 41 51.05 -24.08 -13.30
CA SER A 41 50.29 -24.92 -14.26
C SER A 41 48.93 -25.42 -13.68
N SER A 42 48.12 -26.09 -14.52
CA SER A 42 47.29 -27.32 -14.31
C SER A 42 46.83 -27.77 -12.90
N GLN A 43 45.63 -28.36 -12.65
CA GLN A 43 44.48 -28.82 -13.49
C GLN A 43 43.18 -28.94 -12.61
N PRO A 44 42.02 -29.56 -13.01
CA PRO A 44 40.69 -29.04 -12.62
C PRO A 44 39.83 -29.84 -11.59
N SER A 45 38.82 -29.14 -11.05
CA SER A 45 37.44 -29.54 -10.72
C SER A 45 37.13 -30.90 -10.06
N GLN A 46 36.62 -30.84 -8.81
CA GLN A 46 35.69 -31.80 -8.17
C GLN A 46 34.66 -31.00 -7.31
N PRO A 47 33.48 -31.54 -6.96
CA PRO A 47 32.38 -30.78 -6.35
C PRO A 47 32.51 -30.63 -4.82
N VAL A 48 31.86 -29.60 -4.27
CA VAL A 48 31.69 -29.41 -2.81
C VAL A 48 30.37 -30.04 -2.36
N GLU A 49 30.43 -30.84 -1.30
CA GLU A 49 29.29 -31.61 -0.78
C GLU A 49 28.30 -30.76 0.04
N THR A 50 27.03 -31.16 0.02
CA THR A 50 25.99 -30.62 0.92
C THR A 50 26.10 -31.30 2.29
N PRO A 51 26.23 -30.58 3.41
CA PRO A 51 26.20 -31.19 4.73
C PRO A 51 24.78 -31.71 5.04
N SER A 52 24.65 -33.03 5.10
CA SER A 52 23.43 -33.69 5.60
C SER A 52 23.34 -33.52 7.12
N ILE A 53 22.16 -33.20 7.64
CA ILE A 53 21.89 -33.17 9.09
C ILE A 53 21.04 -34.39 9.45
N GLU A 54 21.60 -35.24 10.29
CA GLU A 54 20.98 -36.48 10.77
C GLU A 54 19.96 -36.19 11.89
N PRO A 55 18.80 -36.88 11.95
CA PRO A 55 17.76 -36.59 12.94
C PRO A 55 18.08 -37.17 14.33
N ALA A 56 17.78 -36.39 15.37
CA ALA A 56 17.80 -36.86 16.76
C ALA A 56 16.68 -37.88 17.04
N PRO A 57 16.86 -38.84 17.98
CA PRO A 57 16.01 -40.02 18.10
C PRO A 57 14.68 -39.81 18.85
N HIS A 58 13.80 -40.80 18.71
CA HIS A 58 12.53 -40.91 19.46
C HIS A 58 12.74 -41.06 20.97
N GLU A 59 11.87 -40.42 21.77
CA GLU A 59 11.48 -40.91 23.10
C GLU A 59 9.95 -40.89 23.26
N THR A 60 9.40 -42.01 23.73
CA THR A 60 8.00 -42.30 24.09
C THR A 60 8.08 -43.65 24.85
N PRO A 61 7.37 -43.93 25.97
CA PRO A 61 6.05 -43.41 26.34
C PRO A 61 5.87 -42.97 27.82
N SER A 62 4.69 -42.45 28.16
CA SER A 62 3.84 -42.96 29.27
C SER A 62 2.47 -42.29 29.28
N ASP A 63 1.43 -43.09 29.49
CA ASP A 63 0.05 -42.75 29.88
C ASP A 63 -0.41 -43.91 30.78
N PRO A 64 -1.02 -43.65 31.96
CA PRO A 64 -2.49 -43.70 32.00
C PRO A 64 -3.18 -42.75 33.02
N GLY A 65 -4.27 -42.13 32.59
CA GLY A 65 -5.36 -41.63 33.46
C GLY A 65 -5.24 -40.17 33.90
N GLU A 66 -6.32 -39.47 34.27
CA GLU A 66 -7.68 -39.91 34.63
C GLU A 66 -8.73 -38.85 34.17
N THR A 67 -10.02 -39.20 34.05
CA THR A 67 -11.05 -38.30 33.50
C THR A 67 -11.96 -37.71 34.60
N PRO A 68 -11.96 -36.38 34.83
CA PRO A 68 -12.95 -35.71 35.68
C PRO A 68 -14.34 -35.62 35.01
N PRO A 69 -15.44 -35.49 35.77
CA PRO A 69 -16.78 -35.37 35.20
C PRO A 69 -17.00 -34.05 34.45
N ALA A 70 -18.02 -34.03 33.58
CA ALA A 70 -18.57 -32.78 33.06
C ALA A 70 -19.41 -32.07 34.14
N GLU A 71 -19.21 -30.76 34.29
CA GLU A 71 -20.03 -29.89 35.15
C GLU A 71 -20.74 -28.86 34.26
N GLU A 72 -22.04 -28.65 34.49
CA GLU A 72 -22.91 -27.88 33.60
C GLU A 72 -22.66 -26.37 33.72
N ALA A 73 -22.26 -25.73 32.61
CA ALA A 73 -22.28 -24.27 32.51
C ALA A 73 -23.73 -23.77 32.37
N PRO A 74 -24.15 -22.73 33.12
CA PRO A 74 -25.52 -22.23 33.08
C PRO A 74 -25.86 -21.55 31.76
N HIS A 75 -27.15 -21.55 31.40
CA HIS A 75 -27.69 -20.80 30.26
C HIS A 75 -27.42 -19.29 30.42
N GLU A 76 -26.55 -18.72 29.58
CA GLU A 76 -26.52 -17.28 29.36
C GLU A 76 -27.68 -16.87 28.44
N THR A 77 -28.35 -15.76 28.80
CA THR A 77 -29.51 -15.27 28.06
C THR A 77 -29.05 -14.47 26.83
N GLU A 78 -29.39 -14.93 25.62
CA GLU A 78 -29.03 -14.20 24.39
C GLU A 78 -29.60 -12.77 24.38
N THR A 79 -28.72 -11.80 24.59
CA THR A 79 -29.00 -10.38 24.30
C THR A 79 -28.73 -10.16 22.81
N PRO A 80 -29.68 -9.64 22.02
CA PRO A 80 -29.49 -9.49 20.58
C PRO A 80 -28.33 -8.54 20.27
N ALA A 81 -27.36 -9.02 19.49
CA ALA A 81 -26.19 -8.24 19.11
C ALA A 81 -26.58 -6.99 18.30
N PRO A 82 -25.88 -5.86 18.48
CA PRO A 82 -26.11 -4.66 17.67
C PRO A 82 -25.78 -4.93 16.19
N PRO A 83 -26.48 -4.27 15.24
CA PRO A 83 -26.23 -4.47 13.82
C PRO A 83 -24.80 -4.05 13.45
N ALA A 84 -24.12 -4.90 12.69
CA ALA A 84 -22.75 -4.65 12.23
C ALA A 84 -22.66 -3.34 11.41
N PRO A 85 -21.58 -2.56 11.54
CA PRO A 85 -21.41 -1.31 10.81
C PRO A 85 -21.33 -1.57 9.30
N THR A 86 -22.24 -0.97 8.53
CA THR A 86 -22.21 -1.01 7.06
C THR A 86 -20.95 -0.32 6.55
N GLY A 87 -20.08 -1.09 5.88
CA GLY A 87 -18.69 -0.74 5.58
C GLY A 87 -18.43 0.36 4.52
N ASP A 88 -19.34 1.31 4.35
CA ASP A 88 -19.12 2.49 3.51
C ASP A 88 -18.43 3.60 4.30
N ALA A 89 -17.11 3.68 4.15
CA ALA A 89 -16.38 4.90 4.50
C ALA A 89 -16.97 6.07 3.68
N PRO A 90 -17.26 7.24 4.28
CA PRO A 90 -18.00 8.31 3.61
C PRO A 90 -17.32 8.71 2.31
N SER A 91 -18.07 8.62 1.21
CA SER A 91 -17.60 9.01 -0.13
C SER A 91 -17.52 10.53 -0.22
N ALA A 92 -16.46 11.09 0.38
CA ALA A 92 -16.11 12.49 0.25
C ALA A 92 -16.12 12.86 -1.24
N THR A 93 -16.93 13.85 -1.58
CA THR A 93 -17.06 14.37 -2.94
C THR A 93 -15.71 14.86 -3.46
N VAL A 94 -15.58 14.96 -4.78
CA VAL A 94 -14.38 15.55 -5.42
C VAL A 94 -14.11 16.95 -4.84
N GLN A 95 -15.17 17.70 -4.54
CA GLN A 95 -15.08 19.04 -3.96
C GLN A 95 -14.59 19.03 -2.51
N GLU A 96 -15.01 18.09 -1.67
CA GLU A 96 -14.53 17.98 -0.28
C GLU A 96 -13.04 17.59 -0.24
N ALA A 97 -12.60 16.67 -1.11
CA ALA A 97 -11.19 16.33 -1.25
C ALA A 97 -10.35 17.53 -1.75
N MET A 98 -10.87 18.32 -2.69
CA MET A 98 -10.23 19.58 -3.12
C MET A 98 -10.16 20.60 -1.97
N ASN A 99 -11.26 20.81 -1.22
CA ASN A 99 -11.32 21.74 -0.09
C ASN A 99 -10.33 21.34 1.02
N GLN A 100 -10.19 20.05 1.31
CA GLN A 100 -9.22 19.54 2.29
C GLN A 100 -7.77 19.67 1.78
N LEU A 101 -7.51 19.44 0.49
CA LEU A 101 -6.18 19.66 -0.10
C LEU A 101 -5.72 21.12 0.00
N GLU A 102 -6.64 22.07 0.04
CA GLU A 102 -6.34 23.49 0.27
C GLU A 102 -6.02 23.83 1.73
N THR A 103 -6.42 23.03 2.71
CA THR A 103 -6.02 23.21 4.12
C THR A 103 -4.75 22.45 4.52
N LEU A 104 -4.33 21.45 3.72
CA LEU A 104 -3.08 20.72 3.98
C LEU A 104 -1.85 21.62 3.83
N PRO A 105 -0.93 21.66 4.82
CA PRO A 105 0.32 22.39 4.69
C PRO A 105 1.16 21.87 3.51
N VAL A 106 1.84 22.78 2.82
CA VAL A 106 2.79 22.45 1.74
C VAL A 106 4.22 22.63 2.25
N LYS A 107 5.01 21.56 2.29
CA LYS A 107 6.40 21.55 2.79
C LYS A 107 7.25 20.52 2.02
N GLY A 108 8.58 20.62 2.10
CA GLY A 108 9.47 19.57 1.62
C GLY A 108 9.34 18.26 2.41
N ARG A 109 9.92 17.16 1.90
CA ARG A 109 10.11 15.94 2.71
C ARG A 109 11.11 16.24 3.84
N ALA A 110 10.76 15.88 5.07
CA ALA A 110 11.72 15.80 6.17
C ALA A 110 12.65 14.59 6.00
N PRO A 111 13.80 14.53 6.68
CA PRO A 111 14.70 13.38 6.63
C PRO A 111 14.02 12.08 7.06
N LYS A 112 14.41 10.96 6.44
CA LYS A 112 13.99 9.60 6.80
C LYS A 112 14.72 9.05 8.03
N THR A 113 15.58 9.84 8.67
CA THR A 113 16.31 9.52 9.90
C THR A 113 15.35 9.10 11.02
N GLY A 114 15.71 8.07 11.79
CA GLY A 114 14.88 7.53 12.87
C GLY A 114 13.68 6.67 12.42
N TYR A 115 13.38 6.61 11.11
CA TYR A 115 12.28 5.78 10.61
C TYR A 115 12.57 4.29 10.80
N ALA A 116 11.67 3.62 11.54
CA ALA A 116 11.52 2.17 11.54
C ALA A 116 10.03 1.84 11.54
N ARG A 117 9.62 0.72 10.91
CA ARG A 117 8.20 0.31 10.91
C ARG A 117 7.65 0.02 12.32
N SER A 118 8.52 -0.33 13.27
CA SER A 118 8.18 -0.49 14.70
C SER A 118 7.76 0.81 15.39
N GLN A 119 8.10 1.98 14.85
CA GLN A 119 7.61 3.26 15.37
C GLN A 119 6.09 3.43 15.22
N PHE A 120 5.44 2.56 14.45
CA PHE A 120 4.00 2.55 14.19
C PHE A 120 3.28 1.41 14.95
N GLY A 121 3.83 0.99 16.09
CA GLY A 121 3.19 0.07 17.03
C GLY A 121 3.00 -1.36 16.51
N LYS A 122 2.01 -2.06 17.05
CA LYS A 122 1.63 -3.41 16.62
C LYS A 122 1.02 -3.35 15.22
N ARG A 123 1.60 -4.12 14.31
CA ARG A 123 1.01 -4.38 12.99
C ARG A 123 -0.23 -5.24 13.11
N TRP A 124 -1.29 -4.88 12.39
CA TRP A 124 -2.56 -5.58 12.40
C TRP A 124 -3.11 -5.69 13.82
N LYS A 125 -3.23 -4.54 14.48
CA LYS A 125 -3.86 -4.41 15.79
C LYS A 125 -5.37 -4.34 15.61
N ASP A 126 -6.07 -5.22 16.31
CA ASP A 126 -7.50 -5.03 16.59
C ASP A 126 -7.70 -3.66 17.29
N ILE A 127 -8.33 -2.71 16.58
CA ILE A 127 -8.52 -1.31 17.01
C ILE A 127 -9.99 -0.89 17.12
N ASP A 128 -10.92 -1.67 16.58
CA ASP A 128 -12.36 -1.53 16.81
C ASP A 128 -12.87 -2.53 17.87
N HIS A 129 -12.01 -3.45 18.32
CA HIS A 129 -12.26 -4.47 19.33
C HIS A 129 -13.29 -5.52 18.91
N ASN A 130 -13.30 -5.86 17.62
CA ASN A 130 -14.20 -6.85 17.02
C ASN A 130 -13.70 -8.30 17.18
N GLY A 131 -12.44 -8.52 17.59
CA GLY A 131 -11.82 -9.84 17.78
C GLY A 131 -11.00 -10.36 16.59
N CYS A 132 -11.08 -9.69 15.44
CA CYS A 132 -10.25 -9.94 14.26
C CYS A 132 -8.98 -9.08 14.27
N ASP A 133 -7.98 -9.43 13.46
CA ASP A 133 -6.85 -8.52 13.18
C ASP A 133 -7.12 -7.65 11.95
N THR A 134 -6.57 -6.43 11.93
CA THR A 134 -6.82 -5.43 10.86
C THR A 134 -6.57 -5.96 9.45
N ARG A 135 -5.63 -6.90 9.27
CA ARG A 135 -5.40 -7.47 7.94
C ARG A 135 -6.60 -8.31 7.52
N ASN A 136 -7.18 -9.06 8.44
CA ASN A 136 -8.37 -9.86 8.17
C ASN A 136 -9.62 -8.97 8.04
N ASP A 137 -9.75 -7.86 8.78
CA ASP A 137 -10.83 -6.87 8.58
C ASP A 137 -10.82 -6.29 7.16
N ILE A 138 -9.66 -5.87 6.68
CA ILE A 138 -9.52 -5.30 5.32
C ILE A 138 -9.72 -6.38 4.25
N LEU A 139 -9.26 -7.62 4.47
CA LEU A 139 -9.61 -8.76 3.60
C LEU A 139 -11.12 -9.06 3.64
N ASN A 140 -11.79 -8.88 4.78
CA ASN A 140 -13.23 -9.05 4.92
C ASN A 140 -14.01 -7.94 4.21
N ARG A 141 -13.54 -6.69 4.26
CA ARG A 141 -14.14 -5.55 3.56
C ARG A 141 -13.97 -5.65 2.04
N ASP A 142 -12.76 -5.96 1.57
CA ASP A 142 -12.38 -5.78 0.16
C ASP A 142 -12.52 -7.04 -0.71
N LEU A 143 -12.63 -8.25 -0.12
CA LEU A 143 -12.83 -9.49 -0.88
C LEU A 143 -14.31 -9.90 -1.01
N SER A 144 -14.65 -10.43 -2.17
CA SER A 144 -15.88 -11.16 -2.46
C SER A 144 -15.65 -12.68 -2.41
N ALA A 145 -16.72 -13.50 -2.43
CA ALA A 145 -16.65 -14.97 -2.48
C ALA A 145 -15.66 -15.58 -1.46
N LYS A 146 -15.72 -15.10 -0.21
CA LYS A 146 -14.76 -15.42 0.86
C LYS A 146 -14.97 -16.82 1.42
N THR A 147 -13.90 -17.42 1.95
CA THR A 147 -13.99 -18.57 2.86
C THR A 147 -13.16 -18.34 4.12
N TYR A 148 -13.53 -19.00 5.21
CA TYR A 148 -13.03 -18.71 6.56
C TYR A 148 -12.40 -19.93 7.23
N ARG A 149 -11.60 -19.68 8.27
CA ARG A 149 -11.13 -20.74 9.16
C ARG A 149 -12.26 -21.12 10.13
N PRO A 150 -12.66 -22.40 10.22
CA PRO A 150 -13.61 -22.86 11.22
C PRO A 150 -13.17 -22.47 12.64
N GLY A 151 -14.14 -22.15 13.50
CA GLY A 151 -13.87 -21.71 14.88
C GLY A 151 -13.25 -20.31 15.01
N THR A 152 -13.35 -19.44 13.99
CA THR A 152 -12.85 -18.06 14.07
C THR A 152 -13.92 -16.98 13.83
N HIS A 153 -15.21 -17.33 13.92
CA HIS A 153 -16.36 -16.40 13.76
C HIS A 153 -16.21 -15.47 12.54
N ASP A 154 -15.83 -16.06 11.40
CA ASP A 154 -15.56 -15.39 10.12
C ASP A 154 -14.52 -14.24 10.15
N CYS A 155 -13.68 -14.17 11.20
CA CYS A 155 -12.47 -13.36 11.17
C CYS A 155 -11.45 -13.87 10.16
N VAL A 156 -10.96 -15.10 10.31
CA VAL A 156 -9.72 -15.51 9.63
C VAL A 156 -9.99 -15.97 8.20
N VAL A 157 -10.06 -15.00 7.28
CA VAL A 157 -10.20 -15.22 5.83
C VAL A 157 -9.10 -16.17 5.33
N LEU A 158 -9.48 -17.19 4.56
CA LEU A 158 -8.60 -18.18 3.92
C LEU A 158 -8.53 -17.98 2.40
N THR A 159 -9.64 -17.69 1.75
CA THR A 159 -9.69 -17.38 0.30
C THR A 159 -10.70 -16.27 0.00
N GLY A 160 -10.64 -15.72 -1.21
CA GLY A 160 -11.64 -14.78 -1.76
C GLY A 160 -11.23 -14.25 -3.13
N THR A 161 -12.07 -13.40 -3.73
CA THR A 161 -11.77 -12.72 -5.00
C THR A 161 -11.78 -11.21 -4.79
N LEU A 162 -10.65 -10.57 -5.13
CA LEU A 162 -10.44 -9.14 -5.08
C LEU A 162 -10.79 -8.50 -6.42
N GLN A 163 -11.64 -7.46 -6.41
CA GLN A 163 -11.75 -6.52 -7.53
C GLN A 163 -10.62 -5.51 -7.38
N GLU A 164 -9.47 -5.77 -7.99
CA GLU A 164 -8.20 -5.18 -7.55
C GLU A 164 -8.10 -3.70 -7.97
N PRO A 165 -7.99 -2.77 -7.01
CA PRO A 165 -8.17 -1.35 -7.29
C PRO A 165 -7.05 -0.77 -8.17
N TYR A 166 -5.81 -1.26 -8.04
CA TYR A 166 -4.67 -0.61 -8.69
C TYR A 166 -4.51 -0.96 -10.16
N THR A 167 -4.81 -2.20 -10.55
CA THR A 167 -4.80 -2.71 -11.94
C THR A 167 -6.17 -2.65 -12.61
N GLY A 168 -7.26 -2.75 -11.83
CA GLY A 168 -8.62 -2.94 -12.35
C GLY A 168 -8.90 -4.39 -12.80
N THR A 169 -8.07 -5.36 -12.41
CA THR A 169 -8.25 -6.78 -12.74
C THR A 169 -8.76 -7.59 -11.54
N GLN A 170 -9.25 -8.80 -11.78
CA GLN A 170 -9.64 -9.72 -10.69
C GLN A 170 -8.45 -10.55 -10.22
N VAL A 171 -8.24 -10.62 -8.91
CA VAL A 171 -7.16 -11.40 -8.29
C VAL A 171 -7.74 -12.34 -7.24
N SER A 172 -7.47 -13.64 -7.37
CA SER A 172 -7.84 -14.63 -6.36
C SER A 172 -6.86 -14.62 -5.18
N PHE A 173 -7.38 -14.47 -3.97
CA PHE A 173 -6.64 -14.65 -2.73
C PHE A 173 -6.71 -16.11 -2.27
N ASP A 174 -5.56 -16.71 -1.97
CA ASP A 174 -5.45 -18.00 -1.28
C ASP A 174 -4.34 -17.89 -0.22
N LYS A 175 -4.71 -17.94 1.05
CA LYS A 175 -3.81 -17.77 2.21
C LYS A 175 -2.81 -18.91 2.41
N LYS A 176 -2.99 -20.05 1.73
CA LYS A 176 -2.04 -21.19 1.74
C LYS A 176 -1.13 -21.18 0.52
N LYS A 177 -1.65 -20.87 -0.67
CA LYS A 177 -0.90 -20.98 -1.94
C LYS A 177 -0.25 -19.68 -2.41
N ALA A 178 -0.91 -18.54 -2.18
CA ALA A 178 -0.59 -17.27 -2.84
C ALA A 178 -0.80 -16.04 -1.91
N ALA A 179 -0.49 -16.18 -0.62
CA ALA A 179 -0.79 -15.16 0.40
C ALA A 179 -0.14 -13.78 0.15
N SER A 180 0.90 -13.73 -0.70
CA SER A 180 1.62 -12.51 -1.11
C SER A 180 1.06 -11.84 -2.37
N ALA A 181 0.12 -12.49 -3.09
CA ALA A 181 -0.54 -11.94 -4.27
C ALA A 181 -1.53 -10.83 -3.90
N VAL A 182 -2.21 -10.95 -2.74
CA VAL A 182 -3.00 -9.86 -2.14
C VAL A 182 -2.32 -9.35 -0.88
N GLN A 183 -1.86 -8.11 -0.94
CA GLN A 183 -1.24 -7.41 0.17
C GLN A 183 -2.20 -6.38 0.74
N ILE A 184 -1.99 -5.98 2.01
CA ILE A 184 -2.66 -4.79 2.54
C ILE A 184 -1.64 -3.65 2.42
N ASP A 185 -1.99 -2.64 1.64
CA ASP A 185 -1.18 -1.44 1.42
C ASP A 185 -1.62 -0.29 2.33
N HIS A 186 -0.65 0.54 2.71
CA HIS A 186 -0.85 1.84 3.33
C HIS A 186 -0.95 2.89 2.23
N VAL A 187 -2.17 3.36 1.95
CA VAL A 187 -2.49 4.29 0.84
C VAL A 187 -1.62 5.55 0.89
N VAL A 188 -1.39 6.09 2.10
CA VAL A 188 -0.24 6.92 2.44
C VAL A 188 0.81 6.02 3.12
N ALA A 189 1.88 5.70 2.40
CA ALA A 189 2.90 4.77 2.87
C ALA A 189 3.57 5.27 4.17
N LEU A 190 3.76 4.39 5.16
CA LEU A 190 4.27 4.80 6.49
C LEU A 190 5.63 5.52 6.45
N SER A 191 6.47 5.20 5.46
CA SER A 191 7.76 5.87 5.22
C SER A 191 7.59 7.28 4.64
N ASP A 192 6.60 7.51 3.77
CA ASP A 192 6.24 8.84 3.30
C ASP A 192 5.60 9.66 4.42
N ALA A 193 4.68 9.04 5.18
CA ALA A 193 4.05 9.66 6.34
C ALA A 193 5.06 10.14 7.38
N TRP A 194 6.12 9.35 7.68
CA TRP A 194 7.21 9.78 8.57
C TRP A 194 7.87 11.08 8.09
N GLN A 195 8.27 11.10 6.82
CA GLN A 195 8.88 12.25 6.15
C GLN A 195 7.91 13.42 5.95
N LYS A 196 6.61 13.25 6.25
CA LYS A 196 5.55 14.24 6.08
C LYS A 196 4.70 14.49 7.33
N GLY A 197 5.21 14.16 8.52
CA GLY A 197 4.62 14.58 9.80
C GLY A 197 4.49 13.48 10.86
N ALA A 198 4.46 12.20 10.49
CA ALA A 198 4.21 11.13 11.46
C ALA A 198 5.32 10.98 12.53
N GLN A 199 6.52 11.53 12.29
CA GLN A 199 7.57 11.66 13.31
C GLN A 199 7.22 12.63 14.46
N GLN A 200 6.22 13.51 14.27
CA GLN A 200 5.74 14.48 15.27
C GLN A 200 4.49 13.99 16.04
N LEU A 201 3.87 12.90 15.57
CA LEU A 201 2.74 12.25 16.23
C LEU A 201 3.20 11.48 17.48
N THR A 202 2.27 11.15 18.38
CA THR A 202 2.54 10.20 19.47
C THR A 202 2.71 8.77 18.93
N ALA A 203 3.13 7.82 19.79
CA ALA A 203 3.25 6.42 19.39
C ALA A 203 1.87 5.80 19.07
N GLU A 204 0.85 6.17 19.85
CA GLU A 204 -0.53 5.73 19.72
C GLU A 204 -1.15 6.28 18.42
N GLN A 205 -0.90 7.55 18.10
CA GLN A 205 -1.34 8.17 16.84
C GLN A 205 -0.67 7.52 15.62
N ARG A 206 0.61 7.12 15.70
CA ARG A 206 1.26 6.34 14.63
C ARG A 206 0.69 4.92 14.51
N GLU A 207 0.39 4.26 15.62
CA GLU A 207 -0.25 2.94 15.62
C GLU A 207 -1.67 3.00 15.02
N GLN A 208 -2.44 4.05 15.33
CA GLN A 208 -3.71 4.33 14.68
C GLN A 208 -3.53 4.53 13.16
N LEU A 209 -2.62 5.42 12.72
CA LEU A 209 -2.34 5.67 11.30
C LEU A 209 -1.92 4.41 10.51
N ALA A 210 -1.31 3.42 11.18
CA ALA A 210 -0.90 2.16 10.56
C ALA A 210 -1.97 1.05 10.57
N ASN A 211 -3.05 1.20 11.36
CA ASN A 211 -4.15 0.24 11.44
C ASN A 211 -5.52 0.84 11.03
N ASP A 212 -5.61 2.13 10.72
CA ASP A 212 -6.85 2.81 10.30
C ASP A 212 -7.35 2.31 8.93
N PRO A 213 -8.57 1.74 8.82
CA PRO A 213 -9.16 1.29 7.56
C PRO A 213 -9.26 2.36 6.46
N LEU A 214 -9.24 3.66 6.81
CA LEU A 214 -9.16 4.76 5.85
C LEU A 214 -7.82 4.79 5.09
N ASN A 215 -6.74 4.33 5.72
CA ASN A 215 -5.40 4.25 5.14
C ASN A 215 -5.07 2.87 4.57
N LEU A 216 -5.97 1.88 4.64
CA LEU A 216 -5.71 0.50 4.27
C LEU A 216 -6.59 0.02 3.11
N LEU A 217 -5.98 -0.69 2.15
CA LEU A 217 -6.67 -1.38 1.05
C LEU A 217 -6.04 -2.75 0.81
N ALA A 218 -6.85 -3.75 0.44
CA ALA A 218 -6.37 -4.96 -0.20
C ALA A 218 -6.04 -4.67 -1.68
N VAL A 219 -4.82 -4.99 -2.11
CA VAL A 219 -4.27 -4.64 -3.43
C VAL A 219 -3.39 -5.73 -4.00
N ASP A 220 -3.07 -5.66 -5.30
CA ASP A 220 -2.08 -6.53 -5.93
C ASP A 220 -0.70 -6.36 -5.29
N GLY A 221 -0.06 -7.48 -4.97
CA GLY A 221 1.22 -7.51 -4.30
C GLY A 221 2.39 -6.95 -5.13
N ARG A 222 2.34 -6.99 -6.46
CA ARG A 222 3.38 -6.43 -7.35
C ARG A 222 3.19 -4.92 -7.54
N GLU A 223 1.96 -4.43 -7.68
CA GLU A 223 1.68 -2.99 -7.71
C GLU A 223 2.01 -2.32 -6.38
N ASN A 224 1.76 -2.98 -5.24
CA ASN A 224 2.22 -2.49 -3.93
C ASN A 224 3.76 -2.33 -3.88
N GLN A 225 4.50 -3.31 -4.42
CA GLN A 225 5.97 -3.24 -4.53
C GLN A 225 6.44 -2.15 -5.50
N ARG A 226 5.71 -1.90 -6.59
CA ARG A 226 5.96 -0.81 -7.55
C ARG A 226 5.70 0.58 -6.93
N LYS A 227 4.67 0.70 -6.09
CA LYS A 227 4.34 1.93 -5.33
C LYS A 227 5.40 2.24 -4.27
N SER A 228 5.87 1.24 -3.52
CA SER A 228 6.87 1.39 -2.46
C SER A 228 6.48 2.52 -1.45
N ASP A 229 7.37 3.49 -1.20
CA ASP A 229 7.09 4.73 -0.47
C ASP A 229 6.97 5.98 -1.37
N GLY A 230 6.47 5.78 -2.59
CA GLY A 230 6.02 6.85 -3.48
C GLY A 230 4.72 7.51 -2.99
N ASP A 231 4.61 8.81 -3.24
CA ASP A 231 3.41 9.62 -3.10
C ASP A 231 2.69 9.82 -4.45
N ALA A 232 1.59 10.57 -4.49
CA ALA A 232 0.83 10.84 -5.72
C ALA A 232 1.63 11.56 -6.83
N ALA A 233 2.77 12.20 -6.53
CA ALA A 233 3.68 12.74 -7.55
C ALA A 233 4.62 11.66 -8.11
N THR A 234 5.00 10.71 -7.27
CA THR A 234 5.93 9.63 -7.58
C THR A 234 5.26 8.45 -8.29
N TRP A 235 4.05 8.08 -7.85
CA TRP A 235 3.32 6.91 -8.34
C TRP A 235 1.80 7.16 -8.30
N LEU A 236 1.09 6.69 -9.33
CA LEU A 236 -0.37 6.65 -9.39
C LEU A 236 -0.80 5.30 -9.98
N PRO A 237 -1.88 4.66 -9.47
CA PRO A 237 -2.31 3.34 -9.94
C PRO A 237 -2.50 3.26 -11.45
N PRO A 238 -2.08 2.19 -12.14
CA PRO A 238 -2.29 2.06 -13.59
C PRO A 238 -3.77 2.15 -13.98
N ASN A 239 -4.68 1.65 -13.15
CA ASN A 239 -6.12 1.85 -13.26
C ASN A 239 -6.50 3.33 -13.10
N LYS A 240 -6.78 4.00 -14.22
CA LYS A 240 -7.16 5.42 -14.24
C LYS A 240 -8.47 5.71 -13.52
N ALA A 241 -9.44 4.78 -13.52
CA ALA A 241 -10.74 4.98 -12.88
C ALA A 241 -10.62 5.05 -11.35
N PHE A 242 -9.69 4.29 -10.75
CA PHE A 242 -9.47 4.32 -9.30
C PHE A 242 -8.72 5.56 -8.82
N ARG A 243 -8.02 6.30 -9.70
CA ARG A 243 -7.14 7.43 -9.29
C ARG A 243 -7.85 8.50 -8.47
N CYS A 244 -9.11 8.80 -8.78
CA CYS A 244 -9.93 9.73 -8.01
C CYS A 244 -10.06 9.28 -6.54
N ARG A 245 -10.42 8.02 -6.31
CA ARG A 245 -10.54 7.46 -4.95
C ARG A 245 -9.18 7.36 -4.27
N TYR A 246 -8.14 6.95 -5.00
CA TYR A 246 -6.77 6.87 -4.48
C TYR A 246 -6.29 8.21 -3.89
N VAL A 247 -6.40 9.31 -4.65
CA VAL A 247 -5.91 10.61 -4.17
C VAL A 247 -6.83 11.23 -3.11
N SER A 248 -8.15 11.03 -3.19
CA SER A 248 -9.08 11.46 -2.13
C SER A 248 -8.78 10.74 -0.81
N LEU A 249 -8.48 9.43 -0.83
CA LEU A 249 -8.05 8.70 0.38
C LEU A 249 -6.73 9.26 0.93
N GLN A 250 -5.75 9.60 0.07
CA GLN A 250 -4.52 10.24 0.54
C GLN A 250 -4.76 11.60 1.21
N VAL A 251 -5.66 12.44 0.66
CA VAL A 251 -6.05 13.69 1.31
C VAL A 251 -6.72 13.41 2.66
N ASN A 252 -7.77 12.57 2.70
CA ASN A 252 -8.50 12.27 3.92
C ASN A 252 -7.57 11.76 5.05
N VAL A 253 -6.63 10.86 4.74
CA VAL A 253 -5.62 10.36 5.69
C VAL A 253 -4.69 11.48 6.15
N LYS A 254 -4.17 12.30 5.24
CA LYS A 254 -3.25 13.40 5.59
C LYS A 254 -3.94 14.46 6.44
N THR A 255 -5.21 14.76 6.17
CA THR A 255 -6.03 15.68 6.98
C THR A 255 -6.29 15.11 8.37
N LYS A 256 -6.71 13.84 8.47
CA LYS A 256 -6.99 13.16 9.76
C LYS A 256 -5.76 13.07 10.68
N TYR A 257 -4.57 12.86 10.11
CA TYR A 257 -3.32 12.70 10.87
C TYR A 257 -2.39 13.92 10.82
N HIS A 258 -2.91 15.09 10.43
CA HIS A 258 -2.20 16.38 10.35
C HIS A 258 -0.85 16.32 9.60
N LEU A 259 -0.78 15.44 8.59
CA LEU A 259 0.37 15.28 7.72
C LEU A 259 0.37 16.37 6.63
N TRP A 260 1.53 16.66 6.05
CA TRP A 260 1.67 17.61 4.96
C TRP A 260 1.79 16.94 3.58
N VAL A 261 1.74 17.76 2.55
CA VAL A 261 2.04 17.40 1.15
C VAL A 261 3.27 18.15 0.65
N THR A 262 3.95 17.60 -0.36
CA THR A 262 4.90 18.41 -1.17
C THR A 262 4.15 19.25 -2.21
N SER A 263 4.79 20.27 -2.79
CA SER A 263 4.18 21.02 -3.89
C SER A 263 3.84 20.09 -5.06
N ALA A 264 4.81 19.28 -5.51
CA ALA A 264 4.61 18.34 -6.60
C ALA A 264 3.49 17.32 -6.33
N GLU A 265 3.34 16.88 -5.08
CA GLU A 265 2.25 16.00 -4.63
C GLU A 265 0.90 16.72 -4.66
N LYS A 266 0.81 17.95 -4.13
CA LYS A 266 -0.42 18.76 -4.24
C LYS A 266 -0.79 18.98 -5.69
N ASP A 267 0.16 19.38 -6.53
CA ASP A 267 -0.06 19.58 -7.97
C ASP A 267 -0.52 18.28 -8.66
N ALA A 268 -0.02 17.11 -8.24
CA ALA A 268 -0.43 15.81 -8.76
C ALA A 268 -1.86 15.42 -8.34
N ILE A 269 -2.21 15.61 -7.07
CA ILE A 269 -3.57 15.40 -6.55
C ILE A 269 -4.54 16.34 -7.27
N THR A 270 -4.24 17.63 -7.37
CA THR A 270 -5.06 18.62 -8.09
C THR A 270 -5.26 18.24 -9.56
N ARG A 271 -4.21 17.79 -10.27
CA ARG A 271 -4.29 17.31 -11.67
C ARG A 271 -5.11 16.02 -11.85
N VAL A 272 -5.37 15.27 -10.78
CA VAL A 272 -6.27 14.11 -10.77
C VAL A 272 -7.69 14.57 -10.43
N LEU A 273 -7.90 15.23 -9.29
CA LEU A 273 -9.22 15.66 -8.81
C LEU A 273 -9.94 16.59 -9.80
N SER A 274 -9.22 17.49 -10.48
CA SER A 274 -9.77 18.35 -11.56
C SER A 274 -10.32 17.59 -12.79
N LYS A 275 -10.16 16.25 -12.84
CA LYS A 275 -10.66 15.36 -13.91
C LYS A 275 -11.67 14.34 -13.39
N CYS A 276 -12.08 14.44 -12.12
CA CYS A 276 -13.01 13.52 -11.46
C CYS A 276 -14.44 14.09 -11.48
N SER A 277 -15.41 13.26 -11.85
CA SER A 277 -16.82 13.66 -12.00
C SER A 277 -17.65 13.38 -10.74
N GLY A 278 -17.97 14.41 -9.97
CA GLY A 278 -19.03 14.40 -8.95
C GLY A 278 -18.77 13.53 -7.72
N ALA A 279 -18.99 12.22 -7.84
CA ALA A 279 -18.95 11.26 -6.75
C ALA A 279 -17.73 10.34 -6.83
N VAL A 280 -17.03 10.15 -5.71
CA VAL A 280 -15.83 9.28 -5.62
C VAL A 280 -16.25 7.87 -5.16
N GLY A 281 -17.36 7.39 -5.72
CA GLY A 281 -18.02 6.13 -5.34
C GLY A 281 -17.47 4.93 -6.12
N TRP A 282 -17.29 3.80 -5.44
CA TRP A 282 -17.01 2.52 -6.08
C TRP A 282 -18.34 1.84 -6.40
N GLN A 283 -18.81 1.94 -7.64
CA GLN A 283 -19.93 1.13 -8.10
C GLN A 283 -19.45 -0.31 -8.25
N ASN A 284 -19.86 -1.16 -7.32
CA ASN A 284 -19.72 -2.61 -7.40
C ASN A 284 -20.75 -3.15 -8.42
N SER A 285 -20.55 -2.79 -9.69
CA SER A 285 -21.54 -2.88 -10.77
C SER A 285 -21.61 -4.28 -11.37
N THR A 286 -22.05 -5.25 -10.56
CA THR A 286 -22.60 -6.52 -11.05
C THR A 286 -23.91 -6.22 -11.78
N PRO A 287 -24.05 -6.51 -13.09
CA PRO A 287 -25.34 -6.41 -13.75
C PRO A 287 -26.25 -7.49 -13.20
N ALA A 288 -27.31 -7.10 -12.48
CA ALA A 288 -28.33 -8.05 -12.04
C ALA A 288 -29.12 -8.54 -13.25
N THR A 289 -28.76 -9.72 -13.78
CA THR A 289 -29.52 -10.40 -14.83
C THR A 289 -30.98 -10.53 -14.38
N GLN A 290 -31.89 -9.91 -15.14
CA GLN A 290 -33.32 -10.02 -14.92
C GLN A 290 -33.77 -11.46 -15.21
N VAL A 291 -33.74 -12.31 -14.19
CA VAL A 291 -34.44 -13.60 -14.22
C VAL A 291 -35.93 -13.29 -14.27
N GLY A 292 -36.58 -13.68 -15.36
CA GLY A 292 -38.00 -13.37 -15.59
C GLY A 292 -38.89 -13.96 -14.50
N ALA A 293 -39.77 -13.14 -13.93
CA ALA A 293 -40.79 -13.62 -13.01
C ALA A 293 -41.84 -14.42 -13.79
N ASP A 294 -41.92 -15.73 -13.53
CA ASP A 294 -42.94 -16.61 -14.06
C ASP A 294 -44.33 -16.13 -13.61
N ASN A 295 -45.24 -15.89 -14.55
CA ASN A 295 -46.61 -15.46 -14.24
C ASN A 295 -47.65 -16.27 -15.02
N ARG A 296 -47.79 -17.55 -14.64
CA ARG A 296 -48.93 -18.42 -15.00
C ARG A 296 -49.39 -19.25 -13.81
N LEU A 297 -49.97 -18.59 -12.81
CA LEU A 297 -50.94 -19.27 -11.93
C LEU A 297 -52.25 -19.50 -12.69
N THR A 298 -52.88 -20.63 -12.42
CA THR A 298 -54.06 -21.12 -13.15
C THR A 298 -55.37 -20.63 -12.52
N ARG A 299 -56.42 -20.54 -13.34
CA ARG A 299 -57.73 -21.19 -13.09
C ARG A 299 -58.69 -21.02 -14.27
N ASN A 300 -59.52 -22.04 -14.48
CA ASN A 300 -60.65 -22.02 -15.40
C ASN A 300 -61.83 -21.29 -14.74
N PHE A 301 -62.70 -20.67 -15.56
CA PHE A 301 -64.14 -20.63 -15.28
C PHE A 301 -64.91 -20.65 -16.60
N SER A 302 -66.12 -21.23 -16.58
CA SER A 302 -66.89 -21.56 -17.79
C SER A 302 -67.69 -20.38 -18.35
N GLY A 303 -67.96 -20.43 -19.65
CA GLY A 303 -68.88 -19.56 -20.39
C GLY A 303 -69.14 -20.15 -21.77
#